data_AF-A0A0Q9LMZ6-F1
#
_entry.id   AF-A0A0Q9LMZ6-F1
#
_cell.length_a   1.000
_cell.length_b   1.000
_cell.length_c   1.000
_cell.angle_alpha   90.00
_cell.angle_beta   90.00
_cell.angle_gamma   90.00
#
_symmetry.space_group_name_H-M   'P 1'
#
loop_
_entity.id
_entity.type
_entity.pdbx_description
1 polymer ?
#
loop_
_entity_poly.entity_id
_entity_poly.type
_entity_poly.pdbx_seq_one_letter_code
_entity_poly.pdbx_strand_id
1 'polypeptide(L)'
;MNLGSLSFSRTDQNRSADPYVLHAYWPSDARAKYFHSRDFDTSPLLMSVGAVPSELRYEIGQQLRDVWLERVVAWAQQAPKSGNVWTATDHYWTLIRKPDGRLILDET
;
A
#
# COMPACT_ATOMS: atom_id res chain seq x y z
N MET A 1 -4.10 5.45 -15.65
CA MET A 1 -3.67 4.60 -14.53
C MET A 1 -4.93 4.06 -13.88
N ASN A 2 -5.25 2.77 -14.08
CA ASN A 2 -6.44 2.16 -13.47
C ASN A 2 -6.01 1.54 -12.14
N LEU A 3 -6.54 2.04 -11.02
CA LEU A 3 -6.35 1.40 -9.71
C LEU A 3 -7.07 0.04 -9.71
N GLY A 4 -6.32 -1.05 -9.52
CA GLY A 4 -6.81 -2.42 -9.69
C GLY A 4 -7.79 -2.90 -8.62
N SER A 5 -7.67 -2.42 -7.37
CA SER A 5 -8.72 -2.56 -6.34
C SER A 5 -8.35 -1.73 -5.10
N LEU A 6 -9.36 -1.14 -4.45
CA LEU A 6 -9.24 -0.56 -3.11
C LEU A 6 -10.05 -1.44 -2.16
N SER A 7 -9.41 -2.00 -1.14
CA SER A 7 -10.08 -2.82 -0.13
C SER A 7 -10.07 -2.14 1.24
N PHE A 8 -11.23 -2.13 1.91
CA PHE A 8 -11.35 -1.71 3.30
C PHE A 8 -11.42 -2.96 4.16
N SER A 9 -10.31 -3.31 4.79
CA SER A 9 -10.26 -4.44 5.70
C SER A 9 -10.27 -3.94 7.13
N ARG A 10 -11.08 -4.56 8.00
CA ARG A 10 -10.86 -4.45 9.45
C ARG A 10 -9.45 -5.00 9.65
N THR A 11 -8.52 -4.18 10.12
CA THR A 11 -7.16 -4.60 10.47
C THR A 11 -7.32 -5.59 11.61
N ASP A 12 -7.52 -6.86 11.26
CA ASP A 12 -7.47 -7.93 12.22
C ASP A 12 -6.07 -7.87 12.83
N GLN A 13 -6.01 -8.09 14.13
CA GLN A 13 -4.88 -7.88 15.02
C GLN A 13 -3.65 -8.67 14.54
N ASN A 14 -2.96 -8.14 13.53
CA ASN A 14 -1.67 -8.66 13.13
C ASN A 14 -0.72 -8.29 14.26
N ARG A 15 0.02 -9.28 14.76
CA ARG A 15 0.94 -9.26 15.91
C ARG A 15 2.14 -8.29 15.76
N SER A 16 2.01 -7.22 15.00
CA SER A 16 2.93 -6.08 15.03
C SER A 16 2.30 -5.02 15.93
N ALA A 17 3.07 -4.53 16.89
CA ALA A 17 2.61 -3.57 17.92
C ALA A 17 2.09 -2.24 17.35
N ASP A 18 2.25 -1.99 16.04
CA ASP A 18 1.89 -0.75 15.39
C ASP A 18 0.89 -0.99 14.25
N PRO A 19 -0.32 -0.39 14.28
CA PRO A 19 -1.30 -0.53 13.22
C PRO A 19 -0.84 0.19 11.93
N TYR A 20 -0.96 -0.48 10.78
CA TYR A 20 -0.84 0.20 9.50
C TYR A 20 -2.11 0.99 9.18
N VAL A 21 -1.92 2.14 8.56
CA VAL A 21 -2.99 3.07 8.18
C VAL A 21 -3.25 3.01 6.67
N LEU A 22 -2.19 2.87 5.88
CA LEU A 22 -2.26 2.72 4.43
C LEU A 22 -1.21 1.68 4.03
N HIS A 23 -1.61 0.73 3.21
CA HIS A 23 -0.73 -0.29 2.68
C HIS A 23 -0.94 -0.39 1.17
N ALA A 24 0.14 -0.35 0.43
CA ALA A 24 0.17 -0.61 -0.99
C ALA A 24 1.15 -1.75 -1.28
N TYR A 25 0.73 -2.61 -2.18
CA TYR A 25 1.41 -3.84 -2.50
C TYR A 25 1.46 -4.01 -4.02
N TRP A 26 2.67 -4.19 -4.52
CA TRP A 26 2.93 -4.53 -5.90
C TRP A 26 3.42 -5.98 -5.96
N PRO A 27 2.60 -6.93 -6.47
CA PRO A 27 3.04 -8.30 -6.61
C PRO A 27 4.12 -8.41 -7.68
N SER A 28 5.13 -9.25 -7.43
CA SER A 28 6.06 -9.71 -8.47
C SER A 28 5.31 -10.33 -9.66
N ASP A 29 5.92 -10.32 -10.85
CA ASP A 29 5.29 -10.88 -12.06
C ASP A 29 4.97 -12.38 -11.93
N ALA A 30 5.80 -13.11 -11.18
CA ALA A 30 5.54 -14.51 -10.86
C ALA A 30 4.23 -14.66 -10.08
N ARG A 31 3.93 -13.71 -9.18
CA ARG A 31 2.72 -13.71 -8.36
C ARG A 31 1.53 -13.05 -9.04
N ALA A 32 1.74 -12.07 -9.92
CA ALA A 32 0.72 -11.39 -10.71
C ALA A 32 -0.09 -12.36 -11.60
N LYS A 33 0.52 -13.46 -12.06
CA LYS A 33 -0.17 -14.55 -12.79
C LYS A 33 -1.29 -15.20 -11.97
N TYR A 34 -1.14 -15.32 -10.65
CA TYR A 34 -2.19 -15.83 -9.77
C TYR A 34 -3.35 -14.85 -9.56
N PHE A 35 -3.12 -13.56 -9.85
CA PHE A 35 -4.16 -12.53 -9.82
C PHE A 35 -4.84 -12.31 -11.17
N HIS A 36 -4.67 -13.26 -12.12
CA HIS A 36 -5.24 -13.19 -13.47
C HIS A 36 -4.83 -11.95 -14.29
N SER A 37 -3.70 -11.30 -13.96
CA SER A 37 -3.12 -10.30 -14.87
C SER A 37 -2.72 -11.02 -16.16
N ARG A 38 -3.39 -10.69 -17.26
CA ARG A 38 -3.13 -11.31 -18.57
C ARG A 38 -1.96 -10.65 -19.30
N ASP A 39 -1.62 -9.42 -18.93
CA ASP A 39 -0.54 -8.65 -19.54
C ASP A 39 0.59 -8.49 -18.52
N PHE A 40 1.83 -8.77 -18.97
CA PHE A 40 3.05 -8.59 -18.18
C PHE A 40 3.24 -7.13 -17.72
N ASP A 41 2.58 -6.18 -18.39
CA ASP A 41 2.69 -4.74 -18.12
C ASP A 41 1.64 -4.21 -17.13
N THR A 42 0.71 -5.05 -16.65
CA THR A 42 -0.40 -4.62 -15.78
C THR A 42 -0.51 -5.45 -14.50
N SER A 43 0.60 -5.65 -13.78
CA SER A 43 0.53 -6.20 -12.43
C SER A 43 -0.43 -5.36 -11.56
N PRO A 44 -1.41 -5.96 -10.88
CA PRO A 44 -2.43 -5.20 -10.17
C PRO A 44 -1.81 -4.56 -8.92
N LEU A 45 -1.81 -3.24 -8.85
CA LEU A 45 -1.57 -2.54 -7.59
C LEU A 45 -2.72 -2.87 -6.63
N LEU A 46 -2.37 -3.45 -5.48
CA LEU A 46 -3.30 -3.70 -4.39
C LEU A 46 -3.11 -2.64 -3.32
N MET A 47 -4.20 -1.98 -2.92
CA MET A 47 -4.17 -0.96 -1.88
C MET A 47 -5.23 -1.24 -0.82
N SER A 48 -4.85 -1.10 0.45
CA SER A 48 -5.74 -1.23 1.59
C SER A 48 -5.52 -0.10 2.60
N VAL A 49 -6.62 0.30 3.24
CA VAL A 49 -6.62 1.28 4.33
C VAL A 49 -7.01 0.55 5.59
N GLY A 50 -6.15 0.66 6.62
CA GLY A 50 -6.40 0.05 7.92
C GLY A 50 -7.48 0.79 8.70
N ALA A 51 -8.20 0.08 9.57
CA ALA A 51 -9.13 0.70 10.49
C ALA A 51 -8.35 1.53 11.53
N VAL A 52 -8.80 2.76 11.75
CA VAL A 52 -8.25 3.67 12.77
C VAL A 52 -9.31 4.02 13.81
N PRO A 53 -8.93 4.31 15.07
CA PRO A 53 -9.86 4.79 16.08
C PRO A 53 -10.66 6.01 15.62
N SER A 54 -11.92 6.11 16.05
CA SER A 54 -12.88 7.13 15.59
C SER A 54 -12.39 8.56 15.78
N GLU A 55 -11.73 8.80 16.91
CA GLU A 55 -11.17 10.07 17.36
C GLU A 55 -10.00 10.54 16.48
N LEU A 56 -9.34 9.62 15.77
CA LEU A 56 -8.22 9.92 14.88
C LEU A 56 -8.64 9.98 13.40
N ARG A 57 -9.87 9.57 13.08
CA ARG A 57 -10.34 9.40 11.69
C ARG A 57 -10.22 10.68 10.87
N TYR A 58 -10.55 11.83 11.45
CA TYR A 58 -10.51 13.10 10.74
C TYR A 58 -9.07 13.51 10.41
N GLU A 59 -8.20 13.53 11.42
CA GLU A 59 -6.79 13.90 11.28
C GLU A 59 -6.06 12.99 10.29
N ILE A 60 -6.18 11.67 10.49
CA ILE A 60 -5.56 10.68 9.60
C ILE A 60 -6.15 10.78 8.19
N GLY A 61 -7.47 10.99 8.07
CA GLY A 61 -8.13 11.18 6.78
C GLY A 61 -7.60 12.38 6.00
N GLN A 62 -7.30 13.50 6.67
CA GLN A 62 -6.66 14.66 6.05
C GLN A 62 -5.22 14.35 5.64
N GLN A 63 -4.41 13.77 6.52
CA GLN A 63 -3.02 13.44 6.18
C GLN A 63 -2.93 12.46 5.00
N LEU A 64 -3.81 11.45 4.96
CA LEU A 64 -3.88 10.53 3.83
C LEU A 64 -4.19 11.25 2.53
N ARG A 65 -5.22 12.11 2.54
CA ARG A 65 -5.65 12.87 1.36
C ARG A 65 -4.60 13.84 0.85
N ASP A 66 -4.02 14.60 1.76
CA ASP A 66 -3.22 15.78 1.43
C ASP A 66 -1.75 15.44 1.18
N VAL A 67 -1.27 14.27 1.63
CA VAL A 67 0.14 13.90 1.56
C VAL A 67 0.35 12.46 1.08
N TRP A 68 -0.23 11.48 1.76
CA TRP A 68 0.22 10.09 1.59
C TRP A 68 -0.32 9.39 0.36
N LEU A 69 -1.54 9.72 -0.07
CA LEU A 69 -2.11 9.16 -1.30
C LEU A 69 -1.32 9.58 -2.55
N GLU A 70 -0.85 10.81 -2.60
CA GLU A 70 0.00 11.26 -3.71
C GLU A 70 1.34 10.52 -3.72
N ARG A 71 1.97 10.35 -2.54
CA ARG A 71 3.25 9.64 -2.40
C ARG A 71 3.15 8.17 -2.81
N VAL A 72 2.11 7.46 -2.36
CA VAL A 72 1.94 6.04 -2.72
C VAL A 72 1.63 5.88 -4.20
N VAL A 73 0.89 6.81 -4.80
CA VAL A 73 0.66 6.80 -6.25
C VAL A 73 1.98 7.03 -6.98
N ALA A 74 2.77 8.04 -6.59
CA ALA A 74 4.07 8.32 -7.19
C ALA A 74 5.03 7.13 -7.11
N TRP A 75 5.08 6.44 -5.96
CA TRP A 75 5.79 5.17 -5.78
C TRP A 75 5.28 4.11 -6.76
N ALA A 76 3.96 3.91 -6.85
CA ALA A 76 3.36 2.93 -7.76
C ALA A 76 3.60 3.25 -9.25
N GLN A 77 3.79 4.52 -9.64
CA GLN A 77 4.14 4.88 -11.02
C GLN A 77 5.60 4.53 -11.37
N GLN A 78 6.47 4.44 -10.36
CA GLN A 78 7.88 4.11 -10.53
C GLN A 78 8.10 2.59 -10.57
N ALA A 79 7.20 1.81 -9.95
CA ALA A 79 7.26 0.36 -9.90
C ALA A 79 7.51 -0.31 -11.29
N PRO A 80 6.79 0.03 -12.38
CA PRO A 80 6.99 -0.59 -13.69
C PRO A 80 8.28 -0.15 -14.40
N LYS A 81 8.89 0.97 -13.97
CA LYS A 81 10.05 1.59 -14.64
C LYS A 81 11.39 1.02 -14.16
N SER A 82 11.38 0.21 -13.09
CA SER A 82 12.58 -0.27 -12.39
C SER A 82 13.13 -1.61 -12.91
N GLY A 83 12.58 -2.16 -14.00
CA GLY A 83 13.13 -3.34 -14.69
C GLY A 83 13.18 -4.63 -13.85
N ASN A 84 14.19 -5.48 -14.12
CA ASN A 84 14.30 -6.87 -13.61
C ASN A 84 14.32 -7.04 -12.08
N VAL A 85 14.56 -5.98 -11.30
CA VAL A 85 14.59 -6.08 -9.82
C VAL A 85 13.17 -6.21 -9.27
N TRP A 86 12.19 -5.58 -9.91
CA TRP A 86 10.80 -5.57 -9.43
C TRP A 86 9.94 -6.72 -9.95
N THR A 87 10.43 -7.44 -10.95
CA THR A 87 9.78 -8.65 -11.47
C THR A 87 10.09 -9.88 -10.61
N ALA A 88 11.18 -9.85 -9.83
CA ALA A 88 11.67 -10.96 -9.03
C ALA A 88 11.10 -11.01 -7.60
N THR A 89 10.74 -9.87 -7.02
CA THR A 89 10.31 -9.76 -5.63
C THR A 89 9.04 -8.94 -5.49
N ASP A 90 8.31 -9.23 -4.42
CA ASP A 90 7.13 -8.48 -4.01
C ASP A 90 7.57 -7.17 -3.36
N HIS A 91 6.87 -6.08 -3.68
CA HIS A 91 7.20 -4.75 -3.14
C HIS A 91 6.07 -4.19 -2.30
N TYR A 92 6.45 -3.57 -1.19
CA TYR A 92 5.55 -3.11 -0.15
C TYR A 92 5.82 -1.65 0.18
N TRP A 93 4.73 -0.90 0.33
CA TRP A 93 4.75 0.47 0.81
C TRP A 93 3.72 0.58 1.93
N THR A 94 4.19 0.66 3.18
CA THR A 94 3.34 0.59 4.37
C THR A 94 3.52 1.82 5.24
N LEU A 95 2.43 2.56 5.40
CA LEU A 95 2.35 3.67 6.34
C LEU A 95 1.87 3.16 7.69
N ILE A 96 2.74 3.22 8.70
CA ILE A 96 2.51 2.69 10.04
C ILE A 96 2.31 3.85 11.02
N ARG A 97 1.29 3.76 11.87
CA ARG A 97 1.10 4.71 12.97
C ARG A 97 1.76 4.18 14.25
N LYS A 98 2.71 4.94 14.78
CA LYS A 98 3.36 4.66 16.06
C LYS A 98 2.49 5.06 17.25
N PRO A 99 2.79 4.54 18.46
CA PRO A 99 2.04 4.88 19.68
C PRO A 99 2.09 6.37 20.01
N ASP A 100 3.19 7.04 19.66
CA ASP A 100 3.40 8.48 19.82
C ASP A 100 2.64 9.36 18.80
N GLY A 101 1.86 8.72 17.91
CA GLY A 101 1.04 9.41 16.91
C GLY A 101 1.75 9.70 15.59
N ARG A 102 3.05 9.46 15.47
CA ARG A 102 3.77 9.66 14.22
C ARG A 102 3.38 8.61 13.18
N LEU A 103 3.35 9.03 11.91
CA LEU A 103 3.28 8.14 10.77
C LEU A 103 4.69 7.90 10.23
N ILE A 104 5.08 6.64 10.12
CA ILE A 104 6.34 6.24 9.51
C ILE A 104 6.07 5.44 8.24
N LEU A 105 6.95 5.61 7.25
CA LEU A 105 6.95 4.80 6.05
C LEU A 105 7.91 3.63 6.25
N ASP A 106 7.41 2.42 5.99
CA ASP A 106 8.16 1.18 5.83
C ASP A 106 8.03 0.72 4.37
N GLU A 107 9.15 0.67 3.65
CA GLU A 107 9.21 0.36 2.21
C GLU A 107 10.23 -0.75 1.95
N THR A 108 9.84 -1.78 1.20
CA THR A 108 10.70 -2.93 0.84
C THR A 108 10.43 -3.38 -0.59
#